data_AF-L2GMB1-F1
#
_entry.id   AF-L2GMB1-F1
#
_cell.length_a   1.000
_cell.length_b   1.000
_cell.length_c   1.000
_cell.angle_alpha   90.00
_cell.angle_beta   90.00
_cell.angle_gamma   90.00
#
_symmetry.space_group_name_H-M   'P 1'
#
loop_
_entity.id
_entity.type
_entity.pdbx_description
1 polymer ?
#
loop_
_entity_poly.entity_id
_entity_poly.type
_entity_poly.pdbx_seq_one_letter_code
_entity_poly.pdbx_strand_id
1 'polypeptide(L)'
;MQDINRAVMLKMKYVEELLTKLENREAPSVTTLLKEEIDRLKQQILELKAKNEEKMVVGKEENGSRVRYYLKDGSVYVVKGREYRYLYDAKSKVVTYEFENGQIERTFQNGLKEIRKKDGTVVVKTGPKDFDYMG
;
A
#
# COMPACT_ATOMS: atom_id res chain seq x y z
N MET A 1 -20.48 8.98 5.31
CA MET A 1 -20.97 10.21 4.65
C MET A 1 -19.89 11.31 4.61
N GLN A 2 -19.09 11.50 5.67
CA GLN A 2 -17.97 12.46 5.69
C GLN A 2 -16.85 12.16 4.66
N ASP A 3 -16.56 10.89 4.37
CA ASP A 3 -15.50 10.54 3.40
C ASP A 3 -15.85 10.86 1.95
N ILE A 4 -17.14 10.74 1.58
CA ILE A 4 -17.61 11.12 0.24
C ILE A 4 -17.50 12.63 0.06
N ASN A 5 -17.92 13.40 1.06
CA ASN A 5 -17.80 14.86 1.02
C ASN A 5 -16.34 15.31 0.96
N ARG A 6 -15.43 14.61 1.65
CA ARG A 6 -13.99 14.87 1.57
C ARG A 6 -13.41 14.54 0.19
N ALA A 7 -13.82 13.43 -0.41
CA ALA A 7 -13.40 13.05 -1.76
C ALA A 7 -13.93 14.05 -2.81
N VAL A 8 -15.17 14.49 -2.67
CA VAL A 8 -15.78 15.52 -3.54
C VAL A 8 -15.06 16.85 -3.39
N MET A 9 -14.77 17.31 -2.16
CA MET A 9 -14.01 18.54 -1.95
C MET A 9 -12.60 18.48 -2.54
N LEU A 10 -11.89 17.36 -2.40
CA LEU A 10 -10.58 17.16 -3.03
C LEU A 10 -10.66 17.23 -4.56
N LYS A 11 -11.71 16.66 -5.15
CA LYS A 11 -11.95 16.74 -6.60
C LYS A 11 -12.33 18.15 -7.05
N MET A 12 -13.16 18.87 -6.29
CA MET A 12 -13.50 20.27 -6.57
C MET A 12 -12.28 21.17 -6.51
N LYS A 13 -11.44 21.02 -5.48
CA LYS A 13 -10.20 21.80 -5.36
C LYS A 13 -9.25 21.55 -6.53
N TYR A 14 -9.15 20.32 -7.00
CA TYR A 14 -8.37 19.99 -8.19
C TYR A 14 -8.93 20.63 -9.46
N VAL A 15 -10.25 20.66 -9.62
CA VAL A 15 -10.92 21.34 -10.74
C VAL A 15 -10.70 22.87 -10.66
N GLU A 16 -10.79 23.47 -9.47
CA GLU A 16 -10.50 24.89 -9.26
C GLU A 16 -9.05 25.21 -9.61
N GLU A 17 -8.07 24.39 -9.18
CA GLU A 17 -6.67 24.55 -9.55
C GLU A 17 -6.45 24.48 -11.07
N LEU A 18 -7.21 23.62 -11.78
CA LEU A 18 -7.17 23.56 -13.25
C LEU A 18 -7.79 24.80 -13.90
N LEU A 19 -8.91 25.32 -13.36
CA LEU A 19 -9.57 26.52 -13.87
C LEU A 19 -8.71 27.77 -13.65
N THR A 20 -8.12 27.95 -12.47
CA THR A 20 -7.19 29.04 -12.19
C THR A 20 -5.97 29.00 -13.10
N LYS A 21 -5.48 27.80 -13.43
CA LYS A 21 -4.40 27.64 -14.41
C LYS A 21 -4.82 28.06 -15.81
N LEU A 22 -6.07 27.82 -16.22
CA LEU A 22 -6.60 28.18 -17.55
C LEU A 22 -6.94 29.67 -17.70
N GLU A 23 -7.36 30.35 -16.62
CA GLU A 23 -7.76 31.76 -16.64
C GLU A 23 -6.58 32.74 -16.72
N ASN A 24 -5.39 32.33 -16.26
CA ASN A 24 -4.18 33.11 -16.40
C ASN A 24 -3.67 33.01 -17.84
N ARG A 25 -3.70 34.10 -18.62
CA ARG A 25 -3.48 34.14 -20.10
C ARG A 25 -2.09 33.71 -20.61
N GLU A 26 -1.23 33.16 -19.76
CA GLU A 26 0.00 32.41 -20.12
C GLU A 26 -0.16 30.89 -19.92
N ALA A 27 -1.40 30.43 -19.72
CA ALA A 27 -1.75 29.05 -19.42
C ALA A 27 -1.35 28.09 -20.54
N PRO A 28 -0.76 26.92 -20.21
CA PRO A 28 -0.80 25.80 -21.11
C PRO A 28 -2.27 25.49 -21.46
N SER A 29 -2.57 25.35 -22.76
CA SER A 29 -3.90 24.97 -23.24
C SER A 29 -4.46 23.76 -22.46
N VAL A 30 -5.79 23.57 -22.42
CA VAL A 30 -6.42 22.35 -21.84
C VAL A 30 -5.72 21.08 -22.34
N THR A 31 -5.34 21.06 -23.62
CA THR A 31 -4.60 19.95 -24.22
C THR A 31 -3.21 19.73 -23.62
N THR A 32 -2.54 20.79 -23.16
CA THR A 32 -1.24 20.72 -22.49
C THR A 32 -1.38 20.23 -21.05
N LEU A 33 -2.38 20.71 -20.29
CA LEU A 33 -2.68 20.18 -18.95
C LEU A 33 -3.04 18.67 -19.00
N LEU A 34 -3.81 18.26 -20.01
CA LEU A 34 -4.13 16.85 -20.21
C LEU A 34 -2.89 16.02 -20.58
N LYS A 35 -1.97 16.56 -21.39
CA LYS A 35 -0.69 15.90 -21.70
C LYS A 35 0.16 15.71 -20.45
N GLU A 36 0.29 16.75 -19.62
CA GLU A 36 1.03 16.66 -18.34
C GLU A 36 0.45 15.58 -17.42
N GLU A 37 -0.88 15.49 -17.31
CA GLU A 37 -1.51 14.46 -16.48
C GLU A 37 -1.33 13.05 -17.07
N ILE A 38 -1.47 12.89 -18.38
CA ILE A 38 -1.18 11.62 -19.06
C ILE A 38 0.26 11.18 -18.81
N ASP A 39 1.22 12.10 -18.90
CA ASP A 39 2.63 11.77 -18.70
C ASP A 39 2.93 11.46 -17.22
N ARG A 40 2.29 12.16 -16.27
CA ARG A 40 2.33 11.79 -14.85
C ARG A 40 1.80 10.40 -14.60
N LEU A 41 0.64 10.05 -15.19
CA LEU A 41 0.04 8.72 -15.07
C LEU A 41 0.95 7.63 -15.68
N LYS A 42 1.58 7.90 -16.83
CA LYS A 42 2.56 6.98 -17.42
C LYS A 42 3.75 6.75 -16.49
N GLN A 43 4.29 7.79 -15.86
CA GLN A 43 5.39 7.65 -14.90
C GLN A 43 4.96 6.80 -13.70
N GLN A 44 3.77 7.05 -13.15
CA GLN A 44 3.23 6.22 -12.07
C GLN A 44 3.06 4.75 -12.48
N ILE A 45 2.62 4.48 -13.71
CA ILE A 45 2.54 3.11 -14.25
C ILE A 45 3.91 2.45 -14.30
N LEU A 46 4.94 3.18 -14.76
CA LEU A 46 6.32 2.66 -14.81
C LEU A 46 6.84 2.35 -13.40
N GLU A 47 6.64 3.25 -12.44
CA GLU A 47 7.01 3.02 -11.04
C GLU A 47 6.29 1.81 -10.43
N LEU A 48 4.99 1.65 -10.71
CA LEU A 48 4.21 0.51 -10.22
C LEU A 48 4.67 -0.80 -10.85
N LYS A 49 5.00 -0.80 -12.15
CA LYS A 49 5.57 -1.98 -12.82
C LYS A 49 6.91 -2.37 -12.22
N ALA A 50 7.81 -1.42 -12.01
CA ALA A 50 9.10 -1.65 -11.37
C ALA A 50 8.94 -2.25 -9.96
N LYS A 51 8.06 -1.68 -9.13
CA LYS A 51 7.75 -2.22 -7.79
C LYS A 51 7.17 -3.63 -7.84
N ASN A 52 6.35 -3.94 -8.84
CA ASN A 52 5.78 -5.27 -8.99
C ASN A 52 6.83 -6.30 -9.42
N GLU A 53 7.77 -5.92 -10.29
CA GLU A 53 8.91 -6.75 -10.68
C GLU A 53 9.83 -7.08 -9.49
N GLU A 54 10.00 -6.15 -8.55
CA GLU A 54 10.75 -6.38 -7.30
C GLU A 54 10.04 -7.38 -6.36
N LYS A 55 8.71 -7.42 -6.38
CA LYS A 55 7.89 -8.28 -5.50
C LYS A 55 7.48 -9.61 -6.17
N MET A 56 8.15 -10.01 -7.25
CA MET A 56 7.89 -11.29 -7.90
C MET A 56 8.23 -12.48 -7.00
N VAL A 57 7.41 -13.53 -7.04
CA VAL A 57 7.68 -14.79 -6.35
C VAL A 57 8.83 -15.52 -7.05
N VAL A 58 9.88 -15.84 -6.30
CA VAL A 58 11.05 -16.59 -6.77
C VAL A 58 11.16 -17.98 -6.13
N GLY A 59 10.41 -18.24 -5.06
CA GLY A 59 10.38 -19.53 -4.39
C GLY A 59 9.07 -19.78 -3.66
N LYS A 60 8.76 -21.06 -3.43
CA LYS A 60 7.56 -21.50 -2.73
C LYS A 60 7.91 -22.72 -1.87
N GLU A 61 7.44 -22.70 -0.63
CA GLU A 61 7.56 -23.80 0.32
C GLU A 61 6.17 -24.07 0.92
N GLU A 62 5.77 -25.35 0.92
CA GLU A 62 4.50 -25.78 1.49
C GLU A 62 4.77 -26.72 2.68
N ASN A 63 4.15 -26.42 3.82
CA ASN A 63 4.19 -27.27 5.00
C ASN A 63 2.79 -27.32 5.63
N GLY A 64 2.07 -28.41 5.33
CA GLY A 64 0.70 -28.62 5.81
C GLY A 64 -0.24 -27.49 5.38
N SER A 65 -0.80 -26.77 6.35
CA SER A 65 -1.70 -25.63 6.10
C SER A 65 -1.00 -24.29 5.84
N ARG A 66 0.34 -24.28 5.85
CA ARG A 66 1.16 -23.08 5.66
C ARG A 66 1.86 -23.11 4.32
N VAL A 67 1.70 -22.04 3.55
CA VAL A 67 2.47 -21.80 2.32
C VAL A 67 3.30 -20.54 2.49
N ARG A 68 4.59 -20.64 2.21
CA ARG A 68 5.55 -19.52 2.25
C ARG A 68 6.04 -19.24 0.83
N TYR A 69 5.90 -17.98 0.42
CA TYR A 69 6.38 -17.46 -0.84
C TYR A 69 7.58 -16.55 -0.59
N TYR A 70 8.69 -16.86 -1.22
CA TYR A 70 9.90 -16.03 -1.19
C TYR A 70 9.85 -15.07 -2.36
N LEU A 71 9.95 -13.76 -2.08
CA LEU A 71 9.91 -12.71 -3.09
C LEU A 71 11.34 -12.31 -3.50
N LYS A 72 11.48 -11.80 -4.73
CA LYS A 72 12.77 -11.45 -5.34
C LYS A 72 13.57 -10.44 -4.52
N ASP A 73 12.89 -9.51 -3.84
CA ASP A 73 13.51 -8.52 -2.96
C ASP A 73 13.90 -9.04 -1.55
N GLY A 74 13.77 -10.36 -1.33
CA GLY A 74 14.03 -11.02 -0.04
C GLY A 74 12.87 -10.95 0.94
N SER A 75 11.76 -10.30 0.60
CA SER A 75 10.54 -10.31 1.42
C SER A 75 9.90 -11.70 1.42
N VAL A 76 9.09 -11.98 2.44
CA VAL A 76 8.45 -13.28 2.61
C VAL A 76 6.96 -13.09 2.81
N TYR A 77 6.15 -13.68 1.94
CA TYR A 77 4.70 -13.71 2.07
C TYR A 77 4.24 -15.09 2.54
N VAL A 78 3.42 -15.15 3.57
CA VAL A 78 2.96 -16.41 4.15
C VAL A 78 1.45 -16.44 4.23
N VAL A 79 0.89 -17.57 3.83
CA VAL A 79 -0.53 -17.89 3.92
C VAL A 79 -0.70 -19.05 4.88
N LYS A 80 -1.46 -18.87 5.97
CA LYS A 80 -1.76 -19.93 6.95
C LYS A 80 -3.26 -20.24 6.89
N GLY A 81 -3.64 -21.18 6.02
CA GLY A 81 -5.03 -21.58 5.81
C GLY A 81 -5.97 -20.39 5.60
N ARG A 82 -7.08 -20.36 6.36
CA ARG A 82 -8.04 -19.24 6.39
C ARG A 82 -7.82 -18.25 7.54
N GLU A 83 -6.92 -18.56 8.48
CA GLU A 83 -6.78 -17.79 9.73
C GLU A 83 -6.22 -16.38 9.47
N TYR A 84 -5.03 -16.33 8.87
CA TYR A 84 -4.34 -15.09 8.54
C TYR A 84 -3.29 -15.30 7.46
N ARG A 85 -2.87 -14.18 6.89
CA ARG A 85 -1.74 -14.08 5.96
C ARG A 85 -0.81 -13.01 6.48
N TYR A 86 0.48 -13.08 6.19
CA TYR A 86 1.38 -11.99 6.52
C TYR A 86 2.46 -11.77 5.47
N LEU A 87 2.90 -10.52 5.36
CA LEU A 87 4.05 -10.10 4.58
C LEU A 87 5.12 -9.58 5.52
N TYR A 88 6.29 -10.21 5.52
CA TYR A 88 7.52 -9.62 6.04
C TYR A 88 8.22 -8.86 4.92
N ASP A 89 8.34 -7.55 5.05
CA ASP A 89 9.05 -6.72 4.10
C ASP A 89 10.53 -6.64 4.46
N ALA A 90 11.41 -7.14 3.58
CA ALA A 90 12.83 -7.25 3.89
C ALA A 90 13.56 -5.91 4.01
N LYS A 91 13.06 -4.86 3.36
CA LYS A 91 13.67 -3.53 3.35
C LYS A 91 13.34 -2.74 4.62
N SER A 92 12.05 -2.64 4.92
CA SER A 92 11.54 -1.90 6.08
C SER A 92 11.52 -2.73 7.36
N LYS A 93 11.66 -4.05 7.25
CA LYS A 93 11.63 -5.01 8.36
C LYS A 93 10.30 -4.95 9.15
N VAL A 94 9.23 -4.55 8.46
CA VAL A 94 7.87 -4.50 8.97
C VAL A 94 7.17 -5.82 8.65
N VAL A 95 6.44 -6.36 9.63
CA VAL A 95 5.54 -7.49 9.41
C VAL A 95 4.12 -6.95 9.29
N THR A 96 3.41 -7.31 8.23
CA THR A 96 2.01 -6.91 8.01
C THR A 96 1.13 -8.16 7.98
N TYR A 97 0.27 -8.32 8.97
CA TYR A 97 -0.74 -9.38 9.05
C TYR A 97 -2.07 -8.91 8.46
N GLU A 98 -2.75 -9.80 7.76
CA GLU A 98 -4.13 -9.67 7.32
C GLU A 98 -4.92 -10.85 7.89
N PHE A 99 -5.90 -10.56 8.74
CA PHE A 99 -6.76 -11.56 9.38
C PHE A 99 -8.05 -11.75 8.59
N GLU A 100 -8.71 -12.91 8.75
CA GLU A 100 -9.95 -13.24 8.06
C GLU A 100 -11.07 -12.20 8.24
N ASN A 101 -11.10 -11.54 9.40
CA ASN A 101 -12.09 -10.49 9.71
C ASN A 101 -11.81 -9.14 8.99
N GLY A 102 -10.78 -9.06 8.14
CA GLY A 102 -10.37 -7.83 7.44
C GLY A 102 -9.53 -6.88 8.30
N GLN A 103 -9.12 -7.28 9.50
CA GLN A 103 -8.16 -6.53 10.30
C GLN A 103 -6.77 -6.63 9.66
N ILE A 104 -6.05 -5.52 9.65
CA ILE A 104 -4.64 -5.46 9.26
C ILE A 104 -3.83 -5.03 10.48
N GLU A 105 -2.76 -5.76 10.80
CA GLU A 105 -1.82 -5.39 11.85
C GLU A 105 -0.42 -5.21 11.27
N ARG A 106 0.23 -4.09 11.54
CA ARG A 106 1.61 -3.81 11.14
C ARG A 106 2.49 -3.73 12.36
N THR A 107 3.47 -4.60 12.46
CA THR A 107 4.47 -4.60 13.53
C THR A 107 5.77 -4.01 13.00
N PHE A 108 6.21 -2.91 13.62
CA PHE A 108 7.44 -2.20 13.29
C PHE A 108 8.63 -2.70 14.13
N GLN A 109 9.86 -2.47 13.66
CA GLN A 109 11.08 -2.94 14.32
C GLN A 109 11.25 -2.45 15.78
N ASN A 110 10.67 -1.30 16.10
CA ASN A 110 10.71 -0.71 17.42
C ASN A 110 9.64 -1.28 18.37
N GLY A 111 8.83 -2.24 17.94
CA GLY A 111 7.75 -2.83 18.73
C GLY A 111 6.44 -2.02 18.70
N LEU A 112 6.35 -0.96 17.90
CA LEU A 112 5.07 -0.33 17.60
C LEU A 112 4.22 -1.27 16.76
N LYS A 113 2.92 -1.26 17.02
CA LYS A 113 1.90 -1.99 16.28
C LYS A 113 0.80 -1.03 15.83
N GLU A 114 0.54 -0.95 14.53
CA GLU A 114 -0.62 -0.28 13.96
C GLU A 114 -1.68 -1.34 13.63
N ILE A 115 -2.84 -1.25 14.25
CA ILE A 115 -3.99 -2.14 13.99
C ILE A 115 -5.07 -1.34 13.29
N ARG A 116 -5.39 -1.72 12.06
CA ARG A 116 -6.51 -1.18 11.30
C ARG A 116 -7.64 -2.20 11.29
N LYS A 117 -8.78 -1.82 11.85
CA LYS A 117 -10.00 -2.64 11.81
C LYS A 117 -10.70 -2.50 10.45
N LYS A 118 -11.61 -3.44 10.17
CA LYS A 118 -12.42 -3.46 8.94
C LYS A 118 -13.24 -2.17 8.73
N ASP A 119 -13.63 -1.51 9.82
CA ASP A 119 -14.38 -0.25 9.81
C ASP A 119 -13.49 0.99 9.54
N GLY A 120 -12.18 0.81 9.35
CA GLY A 120 -11.23 1.89 9.13
C GLY A 120 -10.62 2.48 10.40
N THR A 121 -11.08 2.07 11.59
CA THR A 121 -10.51 2.50 12.87
C THR A 121 -9.06 2.06 12.99
N VAL A 122 -8.18 2.99 13.37
CA VAL A 122 -6.75 2.73 13.59
C VAL A 122 -6.43 2.84 15.07
N VAL A 123 -5.80 1.80 15.61
CA VAL A 123 -5.27 1.77 16.98
C VAL A 123 -3.76 1.57 16.91
N VAL A 124 -3.01 2.39 17.63
CA VAL A 124 -1.56 2.22 17.79
C VAL A 124 -1.29 1.74 19.20
N LYS A 125 -0.55 0.63 19.32
CA LYS A 125 -0.13 0.09 20.62
C LYS A 125 1.33 -0.30 20.57
N THR A 126 1.96 -0.34 21.74
CA THR A 126 3.25 -1.00 21.92
C THR A 126 3.01 -2.48 22.19
N GLY A 127 3.78 -3.36 21.56
CA GLY A 127 3.72 -4.80 21.82
C GLY A 127 5.10 -5.45 21.67
N PRO A 128 5.20 -6.75 21.99
CA PRO A 128 6.40 -7.50 21.69
C PRO A 128 6.71 -7.41 20.19
N LYS A 129 8.01 -7.41 19.86
CA LYS A 129 8.45 -7.50 18.47
C LYS A 129 8.08 -8.90 17.97
N ASP A 130 7.20 -8.98 16.98
CA ASP A 130 6.86 -10.25 16.33
C ASP A 130 8.01 -10.61 15.37
N PHE A 131 9.12 -11.07 15.95
CA PHE A 131 10.10 -11.87 15.22
C PHE A 131 9.91 -13.30 15.70
N ASP A 132 8.77 -13.89 15.36
CA ASP A 132 8.61 -15.34 15.47
C ASP A 132 9.74 -15.98 14.66
N TYR A 133 10.65 -16.64 15.39
CA TYR A 133 11.70 -17.54 14.95
C TYR A 133 11.71 -17.80 13.43
N MET A 134 12.55 -17.07 12.70
CA MET A 134 13.09 -17.58 11.44
C MET A 134 14.24 -18.52 11.79
N GLY A 135 13.89 -19.70 12.30
CA GLY A 135 14.76 -20.88 12.37
C GLY A 135 14.54 -21.74 11.14
#